data_AF-A0A3D2GU52-F1
#
_entry.id   AF-A0A3D2GU52-F1
#
_cell.length_a   1.000
_cell.length_b   1.000
_cell.length_c   1.000
_cell.angle_alpha   90.00
_cell.angle_beta   90.00
_cell.angle_gamma   90.00
#
_symmetry.space_group_name_H-M   'P 1'
#
loop_
_entity.id
_entity.type
_entity.pdbx_description
1 polymer ?
#
loop_
_entity_poly.entity_id
_entity_poly.type
_entity_poly.pdbx_seq_one_letter_code
_entity_poly.pdbx_strand_id
1 'polypeptide(L)'
;VGGLPEDMKLKLVEPLRELFKDEVRALGRELGLPESFVGRHPFPGPGLAIRVPGEITREKLEILRKADAIYLDEIRKAGLYDEIWQAFAALLPVRSVGVMGDGRTYDYVCALRAVTSVDGMTADYYPFEHSFLSRVSNRITNQVRGINRVLYDVTSKPPGTIEFE
;
A
#
# COMPACT_ATOMS: atom_id res chain seq x y z
N VAL A 1 11.68 2.03 -22.30
CA VAL A 1 10.50 1.86 -21.44
C VAL A 1 10.04 0.41 -21.54
N GLY A 2 9.86 -0.28 -20.41
CA GLY A 2 9.28 -1.62 -20.44
C GLY A 2 7.79 -1.57 -20.80
N GLY A 3 7.32 -2.49 -21.64
CA GLY A 3 5.89 -2.66 -21.92
C GLY A 3 5.29 -1.80 -23.04
N LEU A 4 6.11 -1.11 -23.85
CA LEU A 4 5.61 -0.49 -25.08
C LEU A 4 5.48 -1.53 -26.20
N PRO A 5 4.45 -1.44 -27.08
CA PRO A 5 4.35 -2.28 -28.27
C PRO A 5 5.58 -2.10 -29.18
N GLU A 6 5.99 -3.17 -29.86
CA GLU A 6 7.06 -3.12 -30.86
C GLU A 6 6.70 -2.17 -32.02
N ASP A 7 5.44 -2.22 -32.45
CA ASP A 7 4.89 -1.34 -33.49
C ASP A 7 4.00 -0.26 -32.88
N MET A 8 4.55 0.95 -32.73
CA MET A 8 3.80 2.13 -32.33
C MET A 8 3.52 3.05 -33.52
N LYS A 9 2.24 3.44 -33.67
CA LYS A 9 1.81 4.46 -34.65
C LYS A 9 2.05 5.90 -34.20
N LEU A 10 2.46 6.10 -32.94
CA LEU A 10 2.65 7.41 -32.31
C LEU A 10 4.10 7.60 -31.91
N LYS A 11 4.59 8.84 -31.99
CA LYS A 11 5.92 9.21 -31.50
C LYS A 11 5.92 9.30 -29.97
N LEU A 12 6.91 8.68 -29.35
CA LEU A 12 7.14 8.77 -27.91
C LEU A 12 7.88 10.07 -27.55
N VAL A 13 7.39 10.81 -26.56
CA VAL A 13 8.04 11.99 -25.99
C VAL A 13 8.09 11.83 -24.47
N GLU A 14 9.30 11.87 -23.89
CA GLU A 14 9.55 11.62 -22.47
C GLU A 14 10.19 12.86 -21.82
N PRO A 15 9.42 13.93 -21.52
CA PRO A 15 9.96 15.21 -21.09
C PRO A 15 10.67 15.17 -19.73
N LEU A 16 10.43 14.13 -18.94
CA LEU A 16 11.00 13.95 -17.61
C LEU A 16 12.14 12.91 -17.58
N ARG A 17 12.61 12.44 -18.75
CA ARG A 17 13.58 11.33 -18.84
C ARG A 17 14.91 11.61 -18.17
N GLU A 18 15.33 12.87 -18.14
CA GLU A 18 16.62 13.29 -17.58
C GLU A 18 16.53 13.71 -16.10
N LEU A 19 15.33 13.64 -15.50
CA LEU A 19 15.10 14.06 -14.12
C LEU A 19 15.00 12.87 -13.16
N PHE A 20 15.61 13.00 -12.00
CA PHE A 20 15.42 12.12 -10.85
C PHE A 20 14.09 12.42 -10.12
N LYS A 21 13.70 11.52 -9.20
CA LYS A 21 12.38 11.57 -8.56
C LYS A 21 12.18 12.82 -7.70
N ASP A 22 13.22 13.25 -7.01
CA ASP A 22 13.28 14.49 -6.23
C ASP A 22 13.18 15.73 -7.13
N GLU A 23 13.86 15.73 -8.28
CA GLU A 23 13.77 16.80 -9.28
C GLU A 23 12.36 16.89 -9.90
N VAL A 24 11.74 15.75 -10.22
CA VAL A 24 10.34 15.71 -10.69
C VAL A 24 9.39 16.27 -9.63
N ARG A 25 9.64 16.00 -8.34
CA ARG A 25 8.83 16.56 -7.25
C ARG A 25 9.02 18.07 -7.13
N ALA A 26 10.25 18.56 -7.20
CA ALA A 26 10.54 19.99 -7.18
C ALA A 26 9.86 20.72 -8.34
N LEU A 27 9.96 20.18 -9.56
CA LEU A 27 9.26 20.70 -10.73
C LEU A 27 7.73 20.72 -10.52
N GLY A 28 7.17 19.66 -9.94
CA GLY A 28 5.74 19.61 -9.62
C GLY A 28 5.28 20.74 -8.69
N ARG A 29 6.10 21.09 -7.69
CA ARG A 29 5.81 22.21 -6.77
C ARG A 29 5.88 23.56 -7.49
N GLU A 30 6.89 23.75 -8.34
CA GLU A 30 7.04 24.98 -9.13
C GLU A 30 5.87 25.19 -10.09
N LEU A 31 5.31 24.10 -10.62
CA LEU A 31 4.10 24.11 -11.46
C LEU A 31 2.80 24.28 -10.65
N GLY A 32 2.86 24.44 -9.33
CA GLY A 32 1.70 24.66 -8.47
C GLY A 32 0.88 23.41 -8.17
N LEU A 33 1.45 22.20 -8.31
CA LEU A 33 0.76 20.97 -7.91
C LEU A 33 0.60 20.91 -6.37
N PRO A 34 -0.54 20.39 -5.86
CA PRO A 34 -0.73 20.21 -4.42
C PRO A 34 0.32 19.28 -3.81
N GLU A 35 0.80 19.59 -2.61
CA GLU A 35 1.81 18.76 -1.91
C GLU A 35 1.31 17.32 -1.69
N SER A 36 0.01 17.15 -1.43
CA SER A 36 -0.62 15.84 -1.29
C SER A 36 -0.53 14.97 -2.55
N PHE A 37 -0.32 15.59 -3.72
CA PHE A 37 -0.11 14.90 -4.98
C PHE A 37 1.38 14.62 -5.22
N VAL A 38 2.25 15.61 -4.97
CA VAL A 38 3.71 15.51 -5.17
C VAL A 38 4.36 14.51 -4.20
N GLY A 39 3.93 14.53 -2.94
CA GLY A 39 4.42 13.65 -1.87
C GLY A 39 3.76 12.27 -1.82
N ARG A 40 2.82 11.97 -2.71
CA ARG A 40 2.09 10.70 -2.68
C ARG A 40 3.04 9.51 -2.82
N HIS A 41 2.82 8.49 -2.00
CA HIS A 41 3.49 7.19 -2.12
C HIS A 41 3.30 6.61 -3.54
N PRO A 42 4.30 5.87 -4.05
CA PRO A 42 4.14 5.17 -5.31
C PRO A 42 2.93 4.22 -5.25
N PHE A 43 2.23 4.10 -6.38
CA PHE A 43 1.12 3.18 -6.54
C PHE A 43 1.35 2.34 -7.80
N PRO A 44 1.28 1.01 -7.72
CA PRO A 44 1.65 0.12 -8.82
C PRO A 44 0.66 0.23 -9.99
N GLY A 45 1.12 -0.03 -11.21
CA GLY A 45 0.30 0.01 -12.43
C GLY A 45 -0.94 -0.90 -12.38
N PRO A 46 -0.80 -2.19 -12.01
CA PRO A 46 -1.93 -3.09 -11.76
C PRO A 46 -2.81 -2.70 -10.56
N GLY A 47 -2.37 -1.73 -9.75
CA GLY A 47 -3.10 -1.19 -8.61
C GLY A 47 -3.37 -2.22 -7.52
N LEU A 48 -4.64 -2.32 -7.11
CA LEU A 48 -5.05 -3.22 -6.02
C LEU A 48 -5.01 -4.71 -6.40
N ALA A 49 -4.86 -5.03 -7.70
CA ALA A 49 -4.82 -6.41 -8.17
C ALA A 49 -3.70 -7.22 -7.48
N ILE A 50 -2.50 -6.64 -7.39
CA ILE A 50 -1.33 -7.28 -6.75
C ILE A 50 -1.32 -7.19 -5.22
N ARG A 51 -2.39 -6.66 -4.64
CA ARG A 51 -2.62 -6.60 -3.18
C ARG A 51 -3.74 -7.53 -2.73
N VAL A 52 -4.28 -8.32 -3.66
CA VAL A 52 -5.24 -9.40 -3.40
C VAL A 52 -4.68 -10.67 -4.03
N PRO A 53 -3.73 -11.37 -3.37
CA PRO A 53 -3.15 -12.58 -3.93
C PRO A 53 -4.23 -13.63 -4.26
N GLY A 54 -4.16 -14.18 -5.47
CA GLY A 54 -5.15 -15.10 -6.01
C GLY A 54 -6.31 -14.43 -6.76
N GLU A 55 -7.52 -14.99 -6.64
CA GLU A 55 -8.66 -14.53 -7.43
C GLU A 55 -9.13 -13.13 -6.99
N ILE A 56 -9.19 -12.21 -7.95
CA ILE A 56 -9.63 -10.83 -7.74
C ILE A 56 -11.14 -10.73 -7.96
N THR A 57 -11.88 -10.36 -6.91
CA THR A 57 -13.33 -10.14 -6.98
C THR A 57 -13.68 -8.72 -6.53
N ARG A 58 -14.83 -8.21 -6.98
CA ARG A 58 -15.30 -6.88 -6.58
C ARG A 58 -15.44 -6.76 -5.06
N GLU A 59 -15.95 -7.79 -4.41
CA GLU A 59 -16.10 -7.85 -2.95
C GLU A 59 -14.76 -7.73 -2.23
N LYS A 60 -13.74 -8.50 -2.63
CA LYS A 60 -12.39 -8.42 -2.06
C LYS A 60 -11.79 -7.03 -2.25
N LEU A 61 -12.01 -6.41 -3.41
CA LEU A 61 -11.54 -5.05 -3.67
C LEU A 61 -12.25 -4.00 -2.80
N GLU A 62 -13.56 -4.16 -2.52
CA GLU A 62 -14.26 -3.28 -1.58
C GLU A 62 -13.70 -3.40 -0.15
N ILE A 63 -13.45 -4.63 0.31
CA ILE A 63 -12.86 -4.90 1.63
C ILE A 63 -11.47 -4.25 1.72
N LEU A 64 -10.62 -4.51 0.73
CA LEU A 64 -9.26 -4.00 0.68
C LEU A 64 -9.23 -2.46 0.65
N ARG A 65 -10.07 -1.82 -0.17
CA ARG A 65 -10.12 -0.34 -0.25
C ARG A 65 -10.45 0.31 1.09
N LYS A 66 -11.35 -0.29 1.87
CA LYS A 66 -11.69 0.21 3.21
C LYS A 66 -10.53 0.03 4.19
N ALA A 67 -9.88 -1.14 4.19
CA ALA A 67 -8.74 -1.41 5.06
C ALA A 67 -7.55 -0.48 4.75
N ASP A 68 -7.21 -0.32 3.46
CA ASP A 68 -6.13 0.55 3.00
C ASP A 68 -6.40 2.02 3.35
N ALA A 69 -7.64 2.48 3.18
CA ALA A 69 -8.05 3.83 3.55
C ALA A 69 -7.88 4.09 5.06
N ILE A 70 -8.29 3.15 5.92
CA ILE A 70 -8.11 3.27 7.39
C ILE A 70 -6.62 3.33 7.74
N TYR A 71 -5.82 2.44 7.16
CA TYR A 71 -4.40 2.36 7.44
C TYR A 71 -3.65 3.64 7.05
N LEU A 72 -3.88 4.13 5.83
CA LEU A 72 -3.26 5.36 5.35
C LEU A 72 -3.76 6.61 6.10
N ASP A 73 -5.02 6.63 6.56
CA ASP A 73 -5.54 7.69 7.41
C ASP A 73 -4.86 7.71 8.79
N GLU A 74 -4.67 6.55 9.42
CA GLU A 74 -3.93 6.43 10.68
C GLU A 74 -2.47 6.87 10.56
N ILE A 75 -1.78 6.46 9.48
CA ILE A 75 -0.41 6.90 9.19
C ILE A 75 -0.34 8.43 9.08
N ARG A 76 -1.26 9.05 8.34
CA ARG A 76 -1.31 10.52 8.20
C ARG A 76 -1.61 11.22 9.52
N LYS A 77 -2.56 10.71 10.30
CA LYS A 77 -2.90 11.25 11.63
C LYS A 77 -1.73 11.16 12.61
N ALA A 78 -0.88 10.15 12.46
CA ALA A 78 0.32 9.99 13.26
C ALA A 78 1.51 10.83 12.77
N GLY A 79 1.38 11.54 11.64
CA GLY A 79 2.47 12.33 11.04
C GLY A 79 3.56 11.49 10.35
N LEU A 80 3.35 10.20 10.17
CA LEU A 80 4.38 9.26 9.70
C LEU A 80 4.43 9.09 8.17
N TYR A 81 3.52 9.75 7.44
CA TYR A 81 3.34 9.50 6.01
C TYR A 81 4.60 9.80 5.18
N ASP A 82 5.29 10.89 5.52
CA ASP A 82 6.48 11.35 4.79
C ASP A 82 7.77 10.63 5.23
N GLU A 83 7.74 9.94 6.37
CA GLU A 83 8.84 9.08 6.84
C GLU A 83 8.85 7.71 6.13
N ILE A 84 7.70 7.29 5.62
CA ILE A 84 7.51 5.98 4.99
C ILE A 84 7.63 6.12 3.48
N TRP A 85 8.40 5.23 2.85
CA TRP A 85 8.53 5.21 1.39
C TRP A 85 7.24 4.76 0.72
N GLN A 86 6.67 3.66 1.22
CA GLN A 86 5.41 3.11 0.75
C GLN A 86 4.71 2.36 1.88
N ALA A 87 3.42 2.61 2.06
CA ALA A 87 2.55 1.83 2.93
C ALA A 87 1.27 1.40 2.22
N PHE A 88 0.78 0.20 2.54
CA PHE A 88 -0.49 -0.31 2.06
C PHE A 88 -1.01 -1.50 2.87
N ALA A 89 -2.30 -1.79 2.71
CA ALA A 89 -2.90 -3.05 3.11
C ALA A 89 -2.93 -4.06 1.93
N ALA A 90 -2.89 -5.35 2.25
CA ALA A 90 -3.14 -6.45 1.33
C ALA A 90 -4.14 -7.44 1.95
N LEU A 91 -5.00 -8.06 1.14
CA LEU A 91 -6.02 -9.00 1.57
C LEU A 91 -5.60 -10.42 1.22
N LEU A 92 -5.19 -11.20 2.22
CA LEU A 92 -4.64 -12.53 1.99
C LEU A 92 -5.74 -13.53 1.63
N PRO A 93 -5.49 -14.53 0.75
CA PRO A 93 -6.46 -15.55 0.36
C PRO A 93 -6.67 -16.63 1.43
N VAL A 94 -6.47 -16.28 2.71
CA VAL A 94 -6.68 -17.17 3.86
C VAL A 94 -7.76 -16.60 4.75
N ARG A 95 -8.56 -17.50 5.33
CA ARG A 95 -9.57 -17.14 6.32
C ARG A 95 -9.12 -17.57 7.71
N SER A 96 -9.49 -16.80 8.72
CA SER A 96 -9.18 -17.12 10.11
C SER A 96 -10.44 -17.10 10.96
N VAL A 97 -10.41 -17.82 12.08
CA VAL A 97 -11.48 -17.73 13.08
C VAL A 97 -11.33 -16.42 13.85
N GLY A 98 -12.44 -15.71 13.98
CA GLY A 98 -12.60 -14.55 14.84
C GLY A 98 -13.83 -14.70 15.73
N VAL A 99 -13.99 -13.76 16.66
CA VAL A 99 -15.20 -13.61 17.47
C VAL A 99 -15.70 -12.19 17.26
N MET A 100 -16.94 -12.05 16.80
CA MET A 100 -17.63 -10.77 16.69
C MET A 100 -19.00 -10.90 17.36
N GLY A 101 -19.24 -10.09 18.40
CA GLY A 101 -20.39 -10.29 19.29
C GLY A 101 -20.34 -11.67 19.95
N ASP A 102 -21.46 -12.39 19.94
CA ASP A 102 -21.58 -13.72 20.55
C ASP A 102 -21.26 -14.87 19.56
N GLY A 103 -20.91 -14.54 18.31
CA GLY A 103 -20.72 -15.50 17.23
C GLY A 103 -19.26 -15.68 16.80
N ARG A 104 -18.94 -16.87 16.28
CA ARG A 104 -17.69 -17.12 15.55
C ARG A 104 -17.82 -16.61 14.12
N THR A 105 -16.77 -15.94 13.63
CA THR A 105 -16.66 -15.46 12.26
C THR A 105 -15.52 -16.16 11.52
N TYR A 106 -15.65 -16.26 10.20
CA TYR A 106 -14.67 -16.89 9.32
C TYR A 106 -14.36 -15.95 8.15
N ASP A 107 -13.56 -14.93 8.46
CA ASP A 107 -13.27 -13.80 7.58
C ASP A 107 -11.78 -13.75 7.19
N TYR A 108 -11.43 -12.83 6.29
CA TYR A 108 -10.09 -12.72 5.72
C TYR A 108 -9.06 -12.16 6.72
N VAL A 109 -7.80 -12.47 6.43
CA VAL A 109 -6.64 -11.87 7.07
C VAL A 109 -6.14 -10.69 6.24
N CYS A 110 -5.95 -9.54 6.89
CA CYS A 110 -5.33 -8.35 6.30
C CYS A 110 -3.85 -8.29 6.67
N ALA A 111 -2.97 -8.16 5.69
CA ALA A 111 -1.57 -7.84 5.92
C ALA A 111 -1.37 -6.33 5.77
N LEU A 112 -0.67 -5.72 6.72
CA LEU A 112 -0.20 -4.35 6.65
C LEU A 112 1.27 -4.37 6.24
N ARG A 113 1.62 -3.50 5.30
CA ARG A 113 2.99 -3.32 4.81
C ARG A 113 3.36 -1.85 4.90
N ALA A 114 4.52 -1.56 5.47
CA ALA A 114 5.18 -0.27 5.32
C ALA A 114 6.67 -0.49 5.23
N VAL A 115 7.33 0.25 4.35
CA VAL A 115 8.76 0.14 4.15
C VAL A 115 9.43 1.50 4.09
N THR A 116 10.69 1.55 4.50
CA THR A 116 11.62 2.65 4.23
C THR A 116 12.63 2.20 3.18
N SER A 117 12.93 3.08 2.25
CA SER A 117 13.87 2.80 1.16
C SER A 117 14.44 4.10 0.63
N VAL A 118 15.66 4.03 0.08
CA VAL A 118 16.30 5.16 -0.61
C VAL A 118 15.98 5.13 -2.10
N ASP A 119 15.99 3.95 -2.72
CA ASP A 119 15.94 3.76 -4.17
C ASP A 119 14.98 2.66 -4.65
N GLY A 120 14.28 2.00 -3.73
CA GLY A 120 13.40 0.86 -4.01
C GLY A 120 14.13 -0.44 -4.32
N MET A 121 15.47 -0.46 -4.39
CA MET A 121 16.26 -1.68 -4.62
C MET A 121 16.42 -2.49 -3.33
N THR A 122 16.67 -1.80 -2.22
CA THR A 122 16.65 -2.38 -0.86
C THR A 122 15.62 -1.65 -0.02
N ALA A 123 14.95 -2.37 0.89
CA ALA A 123 13.96 -1.76 1.76
C ALA A 123 13.84 -2.52 3.08
N ASP A 124 13.77 -1.78 4.17
CA ASP A 124 13.47 -2.32 5.49
C ASP A 124 12.01 -2.07 5.84
N TYR A 125 11.42 -2.96 6.63
CA TYR A 125 10.09 -2.73 7.17
C TYR A 125 10.12 -1.51 8.10
N TYR A 126 9.06 -0.70 8.09
CA TYR A 126 8.99 0.44 8.99
C TYR A 126 8.72 -0.04 10.43
N PRO A 127 9.53 0.33 11.44
CA PRO A 127 9.38 -0.19 12.80
C PRO A 127 8.30 0.58 13.56
N PHE A 128 7.02 0.35 13.24
CA PHE A 128 5.93 0.97 13.99
C PHE A 128 5.96 0.58 15.47
N GLU A 129 5.64 1.55 16.32
CA GLU A 129 5.27 1.29 17.70
C GLU A 129 4.08 0.32 17.78
N HIS A 130 4.15 -0.65 18.70
CA HIS A 130 3.08 -1.63 18.87
C HIS A 130 1.73 -0.99 19.22
N SER A 131 1.74 0.16 19.88
CA SER A 131 0.54 0.95 20.18
C SER A 131 -0.15 1.46 18.90
N PHE A 132 0.62 1.89 17.90
CA PHE A 132 0.10 2.28 16.60
C PHE A 132 -0.53 1.08 15.89
N LEU A 133 0.20 -0.05 15.81
CA LEU A 133 -0.30 -1.28 15.18
C LEU A 133 -1.59 -1.80 15.84
N SER A 134 -1.66 -1.75 17.18
CA SER A 134 -2.85 -2.13 17.93
C SER A 134 -4.06 -1.26 17.58
N ARG A 135 -3.87 0.06 17.51
CA ARG A 135 -4.92 1.01 17.14
C ARG A 135 -5.43 0.78 15.72
N VAL A 136 -4.52 0.64 14.74
CA VAL A 136 -4.87 0.36 13.34
C VAL A 136 -5.62 -0.97 13.24
N SER A 137 -5.10 -2.03 13.86
CA SER A 137 -5.70 -3.36 13.86
C SER A 137 -7.14 -3.33 14.38
N ASN A 138 -7.35 -2.73 15.56
CA ASN A 138 -8.67 -2.58 16.16
C ASN A 138 -9.62 -1.77 15.27
N ARG A 139 -9.14 -0.73 14.60
CA ARG A 139 -9.96 0.11 13.75
C ARG A 139 -10.38 -0.65 12.48
N ILE A 140 -9.48 -1.42 11.87
CA ILE A 140 -9.78 -2.26 10.70
C ILE A 140 -10.80 -3.35 11.07
N THR A 141 -10.56 -4.13 12.13
CA THR A 141 -11.45 -5.25 12.51
C THR A 141 -12.84 -4.79 12.94
N ASN A 142 -12.96 -3.61 13.54
CA ASN A 142 -14.26 -3.06 13.95
C ASN A 142 -15.04 -2.39 12.81
N GLN A 143 -14.36 -1.81 11.81
CA GLN A 143 -15.01 -1.00 10.75
C GLN A 143 -15.10 -1.71 9.40
N VAL A 144 -14.30 -2.74 9.16
CA VAL A 144 -14.24 -3.44 7.87
C VAL A 144 -14.81 -4.85 8.02
N ARG A 145 -16.10 -4.99 7.70
CA ARG A 145 -16.73 -6.31 7.56
C ARG A 145 -15.98 -7.14 6.52
N GLY A 146 -15.64 -8.37 6.88
CA GLY A 146 -14.85 -9.28 6.04
C GLY A 146 -13.38 -9.39 6.43
N ILE A 147 -12.92 -8.67 7.47
CA ILE A 147 -11.60 -8.84 8.08
C ILE A 147 -11.78 -9.10 9.57
N ASN A 148 -11.15 -10.15 10.09
CA ASN A 148 -11.16 -10.45 11.53
C ASN A 148 -9.75 -10.63 12.13
N ARG A 149 -8.72 -10.48 11.30
CA ARG A 149 -7.32 -10.58 11.73
C ARG A 149 -6.46 -9.66 10.89
N VAL A 150 -5.53 -8.99 11.56
CA VAL A 150 -4.56 -8.10 10.95
C VAL A 150 -3.16 -8.56 11.34
N LEU A 151 -2.26 -8.58 10.36
CA LEU A 151 -0.84 -8.90 10.52
C LEU A 151 0.01 -7.72 10.04
N TYR A 152 1.25 -7.64 10.51
CA TYR A 152 2.23 -6.68 10.00
C TYR A 152 3.42 -7.43 9.40
N ASP A 153 3.81 -7.07 8.18
CA ASP A 153 4.92 -7.72 7.48
C ASP A 153 6.26 -7.08 7.86
N VAL A 154 7.07 -7.85 8.59
CA VAL A 154 8.39 -7.48 9.11
C VAL A 154 9.55 -8.01 8.25
N THR A 155 9.28 -8.42 7.00
CA THR A 155 10.28 -8.97 6.10
C THR A 155 10.98 -7.85 5.31
N SER A 156 12.30 -7.73 5.38
CA SER A 156 13.05 -6.79 4.52
C SER A 156 13.12 -7.28 3.07
N LYS A 157 13.45 -6.36 2.16
CA LYS A 157 13.84 -6.62 0.77
C LYS A 157 15.36 -6.44 0.67
N PRO A 158 16.15 -7.52 0.45
CA PRO A 158 15.78 -8.95 0.43
C PRO A 158 15.53 -9.55 1.84
N PRO A 159 14.93 -10.76 1.98
CA PRO A 159 14.57 -11.72 0.93
C PRO A 159 13.18 -11.50 0.30
N GLY A 160 12.34 -10.68 0.91
CA GLY A 160 11.01 -10.40 0.40
C GLY A 160 11.02 -9.36 -0.72
N THR A 161 9.83 -9.04 -1.20
CA THR A 161 9.55 -7.88 -2.05
C THR A 161 8.76 -6.84 -1.27
N ILE A 162 8.52 -5.68 -1.90
CA ILE A 162 7.63 -4.67 -1.30
C ILE A 162 6.17 -5.16 -1.42
N GLU A 163 5.75 -5.58 -2.61
CA GLU A 163 4.39 -6.07 -2.92
C GLU A 163 4.21 -7.55 -2.56
N PHE A 164 2.94 -8.00 -2.48
CA PHE A 164 2.54 -9.35 -2.05
C PHE A 164 2.21 -10.33 -3.18
N GLU A 165 1.80 -9.81 -4.36
CA GLU A 165 1.41 -10.49 -5.62
C GLU A 165 0.48 -11.72 -5.52
#